data_AF-A0A151WH99-F1
#
_entry.id   AF-A0A151WH99-F1
#
_cell.length_a   1.000
_cell.length_b   1.000
_cell.length_c   1.000
_cell.angle_alpha   90.00
_cell.angle_beta   90.00
_cell.angle_gamma   90.00
#
_symmetry.space_group_name_H-M   'P 1'
#
loop_
_entity.id
_entity.type
_entity.pdbx_description
1 polymer ?
#
loop_
_entity_poly.entity_id
_entity_poly.type
_entity_poly.pdbx_seq_one_letter_code
_entity_poly.pdbx_strand_id
1 'polypeptide(L)'
;MSLTLTLTGTNSVLAVSYFSVLDLKDGEYELGLTNFETYNTIPNITSVNNKFYFDTDKMISIPEGSYELSAMGKYLKAAIIHIRSNNNGNNDDYIFDDYNDDVHKDEVASSYQREHHEKRDQVCLPSRFYQTE
;
A
#
# COMPACT_ATOMS: atom_id res chain seq x y z
N MET A 1 -11.14 -37.77 -3.57
CA MET A 1 -9.97 -36.87 -3.69
C MET A 1 -10.50 -35.46 -3.88
N SER A 2 -9.92 -34.46 -3.24
CA SER A 2 -10.30 -33.05 -3.43
C SER A 2 -9.18 -32.29 -4.14
N LEU A 3 -9.56 -31.33 -5.00
CA LEU A 3 -8.65 -30.43 -5.70
C LEU A 3 -9.12 -28.99 -5.40
N THR A 4 -8.20 -28.16 -4.91
CA THR A 4 -8.45 -26.73 -4.68
C THR A 4 -7.72 -25.91 -5.73
N LEU A 5 -8.44 -24.99 -6.39
CA LEU A 5 -7.89 -24.06 -7.37
C LEU A 5 -8.03 -22.63 -6.84
N THR A 6 -6.95 -21.87 -6.87
CA THR A 6 -6.95 -20.44 -6.51
C THR A 6 -7.03 -19.60 -7.78
N LEU A 7 -7.99 -18.68 -7.86
CA LEU A 7 -8.15 -17.76 -8.97
C LEU A 7 -7.97 -16.33 -8.48
N THR A 8 -7.11 -15.56 -9.14
CA THR A 8 -6.88 -14.14 -8.83
C THR A 8 -6.94 -13.31 -10.11
N GLY A 9 -7.43 -12.09 -10.01
CA GLY A 9 -7.55 -11.20 -11.15
C GLY A 9 -8.37 -9.95 -10.85
N THR A 10 -8.28 -8.97 -11.74
CA THR A 10 -9.00 -7.69 -11.65
C THR A 10 -10.15 -7.60 -12.67
N ASN A 11 -10.42 -8.69 -13.40
CA ASN A 11 -11.46 -8.77 -14.41
C ASN A 11 -12.78 -9.28 -13.82
N SER A 12 -13.88 -9.03 -14.52
CA SER A 12 -15.21 -9.58 -14.17
C SER A 12 -15.31 -11.10 -14.34
N VAL A 13 -14.33 -11.73 -14.98
CA VAL A 13 -14.23 -13.19 -15.18
C VAL A 13 -12.89 -13.65 -14.63
N LEU A 14 -12.94 -14.59 -13.68
CA LEU A 14 -11.78 -15.28 -13.14
C LEU A 14 -11.64 -16.64 -13.83
N ALA A 15 -10.46 -16.92 -14.39
CA ALA A 15 -10.16 -18.19 -15.05
C ALA A 15 -8.73 -18.60 -14.69
N VAL A 16 -8.50 -19.90 -14.52
CA VAL A 16 -7.17 -20.48 -14.26
C VAL A 16 -6.97 -21.70 -15.13
N SER A 17 -5.78 -21.81 -15.74
CA SER A 17 -5.36 -23.03 -16.41
C SER A 17 -4.67 -23.93 -15.40
N TYR A 18 -5.07 -25.20 -15.37
CA TYR A 18 -4.47 -26.20 -14.50
C TYR A 18 -4.06 -27.42 -15.32
N PHE A 19 -3.10 -28.17 -14.81
CA PHE A 19 -2.63 -29.44 -15.37
C PHE A 19 -2.44 -30.43 -14.21
N SER A 20 -2.76 -31.72 -14.32
CA SER A 20 -3.30 -32.49 -15.47
C SER A 20 -4.80 -32.25 -15.70
N VAL A 21 -5.34 -32.73 -16.84
CA VAL A 21 -6.78 -32.70 -17.12
C VAL A 21 -7.56 -33.37 -15.98
N LEU A 22 -8.70 -32.79 -15.58
CA LEU A 22 -9.61 -33.43 -14.61
C LEU A 22 -10.31 -34.59 -15.33
N ASP A 23 -9.80 -35.80 -15.15
CA ASP A 23 -10.47 -37.02 -15.57
C ASP A 23 -11.55 -37.36 -14.54
N LEU A 24 -12.77 -36.87 -14.79
CA LEU A 24 -13.96 -37.25 -14.05
C LEU A 24 -14.47 -38.55 -14.64
N LYS A 25 -14.15 -39.66 -13.98
CA LYS A 25 -14.65 -41.00 -14.36
C LYS A 25 -16.17 -41.07 -14.17
N ASP A 26 -16.79 -42.20 -14.51
CA ASP A 26 -18.21 -42.42 -14.21
C ASP A 26 -18.42 -42.50 -12.69
N GLY A 27 -18.75 -41.37 -12.08
CA GLY A 27 -18.95 -41.21 -10.64
C GLY A 27 -19.62 -39.87 -10.33
N GLU A 28 -20.08 -39.74 -9.10
CA GLU A 28 -20.72 -38.51 -8.60
C GLU A 28 -19.64 -37.54 -8.08
N TYR A 29 -19.65 -36.30 -8.59
CA TYR A 29 -18.70 -35.25 -8.21
C TYR A 29 -19.46 -33.95 -7.89
N GLU A 30 -18.91 -33.18 -6.96
CA GLU A 30 -19.45 -31.88 -6.58
C GLU A 30 -18.39 -30.80 -6.76
N LEU A 31 -18.83 -29.62 -7.20
CA LEU A 31 -18.01 -28.41 -7.25
C LEU A 31 -18.50 -27.45 -6.17
N GLY A 32 -17.63 -27.11 -5.24
CA GLY A 32 -17.89 -26.15 -4.16
C GLY A 32 -16.98 -24.94 -4.26
N LEU A 33 -17.54 -23.74 -4.03
CA LEU A 33 -16.78 -22.52 -3.81
C LEU A 33 -16.48 -22.40 -2.32
N THR A 34 -15.20 -22.57 -1.95
CA THR A 34 -14.79 -22.54 -0.54
C THR A 34 -14.64 -21.11 0.01
N ASN A 35 -14.12 -20.20 -0.81
CA ASN A 35 -13.89 -18.80 -0.43
C ASN A 35 -14.00 -17.89 -1.66
N PHE A 36 -14.54 -16.69 -1.50
CA PHE A 36 -14.58 -15.66 -2.53
C PHE A 36 -14.37 -14.29 -1.91
N GLU A 37 -13.18 -13.73 -2.14
CA GLU A 37 -12.80 -12.43 -1.63
C GLU A 37 -12.71 -11.44 -2.79
N THR A 38 -13.33 -10.27 -2.61
CA THR A 38 -13.25 -9.17 -3.59
C THR A 38 -12.61 -7.97 -2.92
N TYR A 39 -11.37 -7.66 -3.31
CA TYR A 39 -10.69 -6.44 -2.90
C TYR A 39 -11.02 -5.33 -3.89
N ASN A 40 -12.24 -4.79 -3.82
CA ASN A 40 -12.70 -3.69 -4.67
C ASN A 40 -12.36 -2.33 -4.03
N THR A 41 -11.08 -2.07 -3.80
CA THR A 41 -10.63 -0.74 -3.36
C THR A 41 -10.49 0.15 -4.59
N ILE A 42 -11.57 0.84 -4.96
CA ILE A 42 -11.53 1.87 -6.00
C ILE A 42 -10.52 2.93 -5.53
N PRO A 43 -9.37 3.09 -6.22
CA PRO A 43 -8.32 4.00 -5.78
C PRO A 43 -8.86 5.42 -5.76
N ASN A 44 -8.82 6.05 -4.57
CA ASN A 44 -9.14 7.46 -4.43
C ASN A 44 -7.98 8.38 -4.84
N ILE A 45 -6.77 7.82 -4.94
CA ILE A 45 -5.57 8.46 -5.50
C ILE A 45 -5.10 7.71 -6.74
N THR A 46 -4.98 8.44 -7.84
CA THR A 46 -4.66 7.98 -9.20
C THR A 46 -3.61 8.91 -9.80
N SER A 47 -2.96 8.51 -10.90
CA SER A 47 -2.00 9.35 -11.65
C SER A 47 -2.52 10.75 -12.03
N VAL A 48 -3.84 10.92 -12.10
CA VAL A 48 -4.48 12.18 -12.48
C VAL A 48 -4.60 13.15 -11.28
N ASN A 49 -4.76 12.63 -10.06
CA ASN A 49 -5.08 13.44 -8.87
C ASN A 49 -4.10 13.24 -7.70
N ASN A 50 -2.92 12.66 -7.95
CA ASN A 50 -1.96 12.31 -6.91
C ASN A 50 -1.01 13.44 -6.47
N LYS A 51 -1.24 14.68 -6.90
CA LYS A 51 -0.36 15.82 -6.62
C LYS A 51 -1.01 16.78 -5.65
N PHE A 52 -0.31 17.05 -4.55
CA PHE A 52 -0.67 18.07 -3.57
C PHE A 52 0.31 19.22 -3.65
N TYR A 53 -0.17 20.40 -4.04
CA TYR A 53 0.64 21.62 -4.13
C TYR A 53 0.50 22.43 -2.86
N PHE A 54 1.61 22.86 -2.29
CA PHE A 54 1.66 23.66 -1.08
C PHE A 54 2.86 24.59 -1.13
N ASP A 55 2.76 25.75 -0.48
CA ASP A 55 3.64 26.89 -0.77
C ASP A 55 3.63 27.22 -2.29
N THR A 56 4.16 28.35 -2.74
CA THR A 56 3.99 28.80 -4.13
C THR A 56 4.61 27.84 -5.17
N ASP A 57 5.53 26.98 -4.75
CA ASP A 57 6.41 26.20 -5.64
C ASP A 57 6.67 24.75 -5.18
N LYS A 58 6.04 24.26 -4.11
CA LYS A 58 6.30 22.90 -3.59
C LYS A 58 5.17 21.94 -3.90
N MET A 59 5.54 20.68 -4.09
CA MET A 59 4.63 19.62 -4.48
C MET A 59 4.99 18.32 -3.74
N ILE A 60 3.95 17.62 -3.27
CA ILE A 60 4.04 16.26 -2.73
C ILE A 60 3.28 15.33 -3.69
N SER A 61 3.92 14.23 -4.09
CA SER A 61 3.28 13.17 -4.86
C SER A 61 2.85 12.07 -3.90
N ILE A 62 1.55 11.79 -3.85
CA ILE A 62 0.98 10.67 -3.10
C ILE A 62 1.06 9.43 -4.00
N PRO A 63 1.43 8.23 -3.50
CA PRO A 63 1.35 7.01 -4.31
C PRO A 63 -0.11 6.71 -4.72
N GLU A 64 -0.30 6.05 -5.86
CA GLU A 64 -1.65 5.61 -6.24
C GLU A 64 -2.17 4.55 -5.28
N GLY A 65 -3.45 4.61 -4.95
CA GLY A 65 -4.06 3.69 -4.01
C GLY A 65 -5.38 4.19 -3.42
N SER A 66 -5.87 3.43 -2.45
CA SER A 66 -7.03 3.79 -1.64
C SER A 66 -6.58 4.09 -0.23
N TYR A 67 -6.83 5.31 0.23
CA TYR A 67 -6.40 5.78 1.56
C TYR A 67 -7.57 6.31 2.36
N GLU A 68 -7.57 6.06 3.66
CA GLU A 68 -8.42 6.80 4.58
C GLU A 68 -8.00 8.28 4.62
N LEU A 69 -8.97 9.19 4.78
CA LEU A 69 -8.70 10.63 4.88
C LEU A 69 -7.71 10.94 6.02
N SER A 70 -7.78 10.20 7.12
CA SER A 70 -6.87 10.32 8.26
C SER A 70 -5.43 9.93 7.90
N ALA A 71 -5.24 8.87 7.10
CA ALA A 71 -3.94 8.43 6.62
C ALA A 71 -3.32 9.45 5.67
N MET A 72 -4.11 10.00 4.75
CA MET A 72 -3.67 11.09 3.86
C MET A 72 -3.22 12.32 4.67
N GLY A 73 -3.99 12.70 5.69
CA GLY A 73 -3.64 13.82 6.57
C GLY A 73 -2.33 13.60 7.34
N LYS A 74 -2.11 12.39 7.88
CA LYS A 74 -0.85 12.03 8.55
C LYS A 74 0.34 12.07 7.58
N TYR A 75 0.18 11.52 6.38
CA TYR A 75 1.22 11.51 5.35
C TYR A 75 1.63 12.92 4.91
N LEU A 76 0.64 13.76 4.57
CA LEU A 76 0.90 15.13 4.12
C LEU A 76 1.59 15.97 5.20
N LYS A 77 1.18 15.84 6.46
CA LYS A 77 1.83 16.54 7.58
C LYS A 77 3.31 16.15 7.69
N ALA A 78 3.61 14.86 7.69
CA ALA A 78 4.99 14.37 7.76
C ALA A 78 5.84 14.86 6.58
N ALA A 79 5.29 14.80 5.36
CA ALA A 79 5.99 15.25 4.16
C ALA A 79 6.26 16.76 4.16
N ILE A 80 5.29 17.59 4.59
CA ILE A 80 5.46 19.04 4.69
C ILE A 80 6.55 19.39 5.71
N ILE A 81 6.56 18.73 6.87
CA ILE A 81 7.59 18.95 7.91
C ILE A 81 8.96 18.62 7.34
N HIS A 82 9.12 17.45 6.72
CA HIS A 82 10.39 17.04 6.11
C HIS A 82 10.88 18.06 5.08
N ILE A 83 10.00 18.53 4.19
CA ILE A 83 10.37 19.52 3.17
C ILE A 83 10.75 20.88 3.81
N ARG A 84 10.05 21.32 4.87
CA ARG A 84 10.36 22.57 5.57
C ARG A 84 11.68 22.48 6.33
N SER A 85 11.92 21.39 7.05
CA SER A 85 13.17 21.16 7.78
C SER A 85 14.37 21.00 6.86
N ASN A 86 14.20 20.45 5.65
CA ASN A 86 15.31 20.37 4.70
C ASN A 86 15.71 21.75 4.11
N ASN A 87 14.81 22.74 4.13
CA ASN A 87 15.09 24.10 3.67
C ASN A 87 15.69 24.99 4.78
N ASN A 88 15.34 24.73 6.03
CA ASN A 88 15.87 25.43 7.19
C ASN A 88 16.89 24.50 7.87
N GLY A 89 18.19 24.68 7.60
CA GLY A 89 19.28 23.89 8.20
C GLY A 89 19.45 24.02 9.72
N ASN A 90 18.37 24.23 10.49
CA ASN A 90 18.35 24.38 11.93
C ASN A 90 17.35 23.41 12.55
N ASN A 91 17.83 22.71 13.57
CA ASN A 91 17.11 21.76 14.40
C ASN A 91 16.07 22.50 15.24
N ASP A 92 14.83 22.54 14.77
CA ASP A 92 13.71 22.95 15.59
C ASP A 92 12.86 21.72 15.87
N ASP A 93 13.01 21.21 17.10
CA ASP A 93 12.14 20.20 17.70
C ASP A 93 10.69 20.72 17.70
N TYR A 94 9.91 20.34 16.69
CA TYR A 94 8.46 20.54 16.73
C TYR A 94 7.82 19.40 17.51
N ILE A 95 7.76 19.59 18.83
CA ILE A 95 6.94 18.79 19.74
C ILE A 95 5.47 18.92 19.29
N PHE A 96 4.85 17.79 18.96
CA PHE A 96 3.44 17.69 18.66
C PHE A 96 2.67 17.46 19.96
N ASP A 97 1.99 18.50 20.44
CA ASP A 97 0.94 18.31 21.42
C ASP A 97 -0.40 18.07 20.71
N ASP A 98 -0.96 16.91 21.06
CA ASP A 98 -2.36 16.51 20.98
C ASP A 98 -2.88 15.87 19.68
N TYR A 99 -2.71 14.55 19.61
CA TYR A 99 -3.84 13.61 19.61
C TYR A 99 -3.32 12.31 20.22
N ASN A 100 -3.79 11.98 21.42
CA ASN A 100 -3.55 10.71 22.09
C ASN A 100 -3.89 9.54 21.16
N ASP A 101 -2.87 8.76 20.78
CA ASP A 101 -3.03 7.35 20.43
C ASP A 101 -1.72 6.66 20.84
N ASP A 102 -1.81 5.85 21.90
CA ASP A 102 -0.72 5.11 22.53
C ASP A 102 -0.14 4.05 21.58
N VAL A 103 0.64 4.45 20.58
CA VAL A 103 1.37 3.51 19.72
C VAL A 103 2.86 3.86 19.70
N HIS A 104 3.63 2.92 20.24
CA HIS A 104 5.05 2.96 20.53
C HIS A 104 5.92 3.62 19.45
N LYS A 105 6.68 4.64 19.87
CA LYS A 105 7.58 5.47 19.05
C LYS A 105 8.83 4.76 18.50
N ASP A 106 9.04 3.49 18.85
CA ASP A 106 10.31 2.80 18.58
C ASP A 106 10.32 1.95 17.29
N GLU A 107 9.16 1.74 16.67
CA GLU A 107 9.06 0.87 15.47
C GLU A 107 9.21 1.65 14.15
N VAL A 108 8.90 2.95 14.14
CA VAL A 108 8.97 3.78 12.93
C VAL A 108 10.43 4.11 12.57
N ALA A 109 11.27 4.52 13.53
CA ALA A 109 12.65 4.92 13.28
C ALA A 109 13.56 3.75 12.83
N SER A 110 13.30 2.55 13.33
CA SER A 110 14.14 1.35 13.08
C SER A 110 13.96 0.74 11.68
N SER A 111 12.91 1.13 10.95
CA SER A 111 12.64 0.67 9.58
C SER A 111 13.30 1.54 8.50
N TYR A 112 13.50 2.83 8.75
CA TYR A 112 14.05 3.77 7.75
C TYR A 112 15.58 3.73 7.61
N GLN A 113 16.32 3.29 8.63
CA GLN A 113 17.79 3.33 8.62
C GLN A 113 18.45 2.05 8.04
N ARG A 114 17.71 0.95 7.88
CA ARG A 114 18.29 -0.35 7.45
C ARG A 114 18.24 -0.64 5.95
N GLU A 115 17.61 0.21 5.14
CA GLU A 115 17.47 0.00 3.68
C GLU A 115 18.35 0.91 2.81
N HIS A 116 18.97 1.97 3.37
CA HIS A 116 19.68 2.98 2.57
C HIS A 116 21.21 2.84 2.54
N HIS A 117 21.70 1.63 2.31
CA HIS A 117 23.09 1.42 1.89
C HIS A 117 23.22 0.67 0.57
N GLU A 118 22.40 0.99 -0.44
CA GLU A 118 22.85 0.93 -1.83
C GLU A 118 21.90 1.66 -2.80
N LYS A 119 22.51 2.45 -3.69
CA LYS A 119 21.99 3.02 -4.94
C LYS A 119 21.20 4.34 -4.83
N ARG A 120 21.94 5.41 -5.14
CA ARG A 120 21.45 6.74 -5.51
C ARG A 120 20.92 6.68 -6.96
N ASP A 121 20.03 7.62 -7.24
CA ASP A 121 19.34 7.97 -8.50
C ASP A 121 17.96 7.30 -8.70
N GLN A 122 16.95 8.18 -8.72
CA GLN A 122 15.48 7.96 -8.71
C GLN A 122 14.91 7.46 -7.38
N VAL A 123 14.44 8.41 -6.55
CA VAL A 123 13.71 8.11 -5.31
C VAL A 123 12.27 7.70 -5.67
N CYS A 124 12.13 6.45 -6.09
CA CYS A 124 10.90 5.69 -5.94
C CYS A 124 10.99 5.00 -4.57
N LEU A 125 10.08 5.32 -3.64
CA LEU A 125 10.03 4.69 -2.31
C LEU A 125 8.72 3.89 -2.15
N PRO A 126 8.74 2.84 -1.30
CA PRO A 126 8.31 1.50 -1.70
C PRO A 126 6.85 1.20 -1.36
N SER A 127 6.23 0.40 -2.20
CA SER A 127 4.96 -0.29 -1.95
C SER A 127 5.16 -1.25 -0.78
N ARG A 128 4.72 -0.89 0.43
CA ARG A 128 4.51 -1.90 1.49
C ARG A 128 3.18 -2.60 1.21
N PHE A 129 3.34 -3.73 0.55
CA PHE A 129 2.40 -4.82 0.35
C PHE A 129 1.67 -5.18 1.66
N TYR A 130 0.34 -5.26 1.59
CA TYR A 130 -0.32 -6.40 2.21
C TYR A 130 -0.35 -7.50 1.15
N GLN A 131 0.59 -8.44 1.26
CA GLN A 131 0.41 -9.80 0.77
C GLN A 131 -0.33 -10.54 1.87
N THR A 132 -1.64 -10.75 1.68
CA THR A 132 -2.38 -11.78 2.39
C THR A 132 -2.53 -12.94 1.41
N GLU A 133 -2.13 -14.13 1.88
CA GLU A 133 -2.05 -15.41 1.15
C GLU A 133 -3.34 -15.79 0.41
#